data_AF-A0A520IBQ6-F1
#
_entry.id   AF-A0A520IBQ6-F1
#
_cell.length_a   1.000
_cell.length_b   1.000
_cell.length_c   1.000
_cell.angle_alpha   90.00
_cell.angle_beta   90.00
_cell.angle_gamma   90.00
#
_symmetry.space_group_name_H-M   'P 1'
#
loop_
_entity.id
_entity.type
_entity.pdbx_description
1 polymer ?
#
loop_
_entity_poly.entity_id
_entity_poly.type
_entity_poly.pdbx_seq_one_letter_code
_entity_poly.pdbx_strand_id
1 'polypeptide(L)'
;LNWYRASAIVVPAMDETPPRPAFLDAPFPPTRMPVLVIWGMQDSALLPSQLDLADYVPDLTIEKIDAGHFVPWQKPDAVIAAMRRWGV
;
A
#
# COMPACT_ATOMS: atom_id res chain seq x y z
N LEU A 1 -20.08 -8.00 15.31
CA LEU A 1 -18.68 -8.50 15.36
C LEU A 1 -17.89 -7.56 16.26
N ASN A 2 -17.43 -8.01 17.43
CA ASN A 2 -16.61 -7.18 18.33
C ASN A 2 -15.19 -7.09 17.76
N TRP A 3 -14.97 -6.13 16.86
CA TRP A 3 -13.71 -5.89 16.16
C TRP A 3 -12.47 -5.96 17.06
N TYR A 4 -12.56 -5.43 18.29
CA TYR A 4 -11.47 -5.49 19.27
C TYR A 4 -11.13 -6.92 19.73
N ARG A 5 -12.12 -7.79 19.96
CA ARG A 5 -11.89 -9.18 20.41
C ARG A 5 -11.43 -10.11 19.28
N ALA A 6 -11.70 -9.74 18.04
CA ALA A 6 -11.23 -10.46 16.86
C ALA A 6 -9.84 -10.00 16.40
N SER A 7 -9.35 -8.86 16.91
CA SER A 7 -8.03 -8.36 16.59
C SER A 7 -6.95 -9.12 17.36
N ALA A 8 -5.79 -9.33 16.73
CA ALA A 8 -4.59 -9.87 17.39
C ALA A 8 -3.85 -8.82 18.26
N ILE A 9 -4.49 -7.68 18.54
CA ILE A 9 -3.90 -6.58 19.31
C ILE A 9 -3.85 -6.99 20.78
N VAL A 10 -2.65 -7.01 21.34
CA VAL A 10 -2.42 -7.20 22.78
C VAL A 10 -2.50 -5.82 23.45
N VAL A 11 -3.39 -5.68 24.42
CA VAL A 11 -3.46 -4.48 25.28
C VAL A 11 -2.73 -4.81 26.58
N PRO A 12 -1.51 -4.28 26.81
CA PRO A 12 -0.77 -4.53 28.03
C PRO A 12 -1.43 -3.86 29.23
N ALA A 13 -1.18 -4.37 30.43
CA ALA A 13 -1.52 -3.68 31.67
C ALA A 13 -0.69 -2.38 31.81
N MET A 14 -1.11 -1.51 32.74
CA MET A 14 -0.30 -0.36 33.11
C MET A 14 1.07 -0.84 33.61
N ASP A 15 2.13 -0.19 33.12
CA ASP A 15 3.54 -0.48 33.43
C ASP A 15 4.04 -1.87 32.97
N GLU A 16 3.24 -2.63 32.22
CA GLU A 16 3.68 -3.87 31.58
C GLU A 16 4.47 -3.57 30.29
N THR A 17 5.64 -4.19 30.17
CA THR A 17 6.41 -4.20 28.90
C THR A 17 6.13 -5.51 28.18
N PRO A 18 5.20 -5.55 27.21
CA PRO A 18 4.89 -6.78 26.51
C PRO A 18 6.09 -7.24 25.67
N PRO A 19 6.31 -8.55 25.52
CA PRO A 19 7.31 -9.06 24.59
C PRO A 19 6.97 -8.59 23.17
N ARG A 20 8.00 -8.23 22.40
CA ARG A 20 7.83 -7.88 20.99
C ARG A 20 7.15 -9.05 20.26
N PRO A 21 6.02 -8.82 19.58
CA PRO A 21 5.36 -9.89 18.85
C PRO A 21 6.25 -10.44 17.74
N ALA A 22 6.41 -11.76 17.68
CA ALA A 22 7.27 -12.43 16.70
C ALA A 22 6.89 -12.13 15.25
N PHE A 23 5.63 -11.80 14.97
CA PHE A 23 5.18 -11.41 13.62
C PHE A 23 5.79 -10.10 13.13
N LEU A 24 6.30 -9.24 14.03
CA LEU A 24 7.00 -8.01 13.63
C LEU A 24 8.40 -8.28 13.07
N ASP A 25 8.94 -9.48 13.29
CA ASP A 25 10.24 -9.91 12.78
C ASP A 25 10.09 -10.82 11.55
N ALA A 26 8.86 -11.21 11.22
CA ALA A 26 8.54 -11.92 10.00
C ALA A 26 8.44 -10.95 8.81
N PRO A 27 8.77 -11.38 7.58
CA PRO A 27 8.52 -10.57 6.39
C PRO A 27 7.02 -10.30 6.26
N PHE A 28 6.67 -9.12 5.74
CA PHE A 28 5.28 -8.81 5.42
C PHE A 28 4.73 -9.84 4.42
N PRO A 29 3.54 -10.40 4.65
CA PRO A 29 2.97 -11.37 3.73
C PRO A 29 2.68 -10.69 2.38
N PRO A 30 2.93 -11.37 1.24
CA PRO A 30 2.70 -10.79 -0.06
C PRO A 30 1.20 -10.66 -0.38
N THR A 31 0.85 -9.59 -1.10
CA THR A 31 -0.47 -9.31 -1.65
C THR A 31 -0.70 -10.18 -2.89
N ARG A 32 -1.52 -11.23 -2.78
CA ARG A 32 -1.66 -12.27 -3.83
C ARG A 32 -2.66 -11.96 -4.94
N MET A 33 -3.51 -10.95 -4.78
CA MET A 33 -4.41 -10.50 -5.84
C MET A 33 -3.66 -9.60 -6.82
N PRO A 34 -4.13 -9.46 -8.08
CA PRO A 34 -3.61 -8.45 -9.00
C PRO A 34 -3.75 -7.05 -8.41
N VAL A 35 -2.70 -6.22 -8.55
CA VAL A 35 -2.67 -4.84 -8.06
C VAL A 35 -2.24 -3.87 -9.16
N LEU A 36 -3.00 -2.79 -9.30
CA LEU A 36 -2.60 -1.62 -10.07
C LEU A 36 -2.15 -0.50 -9.12
N VAL A 37 -0.90 -0.05 -9.27
CA VAL A 37 -0.36 1.15 -8.62
C VAL A 37 -0.28 2.28 -9.64
N ILE A 38 -0.95 3.39 -9.38
CA ILE A 38 -0.86 4.61 -10.20
C ILE A 38 -0.06 5.65 -9.42
N TRP A 39 1.05 6.13 -9.98
CA TRP A 39 2.01 6.98 -9.27
C TRP A 39 2.30 8.30 -9.99
N GLY A 40 2.29 9.40 -9.22
CA GLY A 40 2.70 10.72 -9.69
C GLY A 40 4.22 10.88 -9.60
N MET A 41 4.90 11.00 -10.73
CA MET A 41 6.37 11.04 -10.77
C MET A 41 6.97 12.34 -10.21
N GLN A 42 6.15 13.38 -10.00
CA GLN A 42 6.54 14.66 -9.41
C GLN A 42 6.06 14.80 -7.95
N ASP A 43 5.62 13.72 -7.31
CA ASP A 43 5.22 13.74 -5.90
C ASP A 43 6.45 13.99 -5.00
N SER A 44 6.40 15.08 -4.23
CA SER A 44 7.45 15.47 -3.29
C SER A 44 7.24 14.92 -1.87
N ALA A 45 6.06 14.40 -1.57
CA ALA A 45 5.73 13.75 -0.30
C ALA A 45 6.04 12.25 -0.35
N LEU A 46 5.69 11.59 -1.47
CA LEU A 46 5.94 10.17 -1.71
C LEU A 46 6.83 9.97 -2.94
N LEU A 47 8.12 9.75 -2.72
CA LEU A 47 9.10 9.69 -3.80
C LEU A 47 8.99 8.37 -4.60
N PRO A 48 9.31 8.37 -5.90
CA PRO A 48 9.31 7.15 -6.72
C PRO A 48 10.21 6.01 -6.23
N SER A 49 11.14 6.26 -5.29
CA SER A 49 11.92 5.22 -4.61
C SER A 49 11.06 4.21 -3.84
N GLN A 50 9.80 4.53 -3.58
CA GLN A 50 8.84 3.62 -2.92
C GLN A 50 8.21 2.59 -3.87
N LEU A 51 8.52 2.62 -5.17
CA LEU A 51 7.95 1.72 -6.18
C LEU A 51 8.63 0.35 -6.26
N ASP A 52 9.62 0.07 -5.42
CA ASP A 52 10.24 -1.26 -5.31
C ASP A 52 9.34 -2.20 -4.49
N LEU A 53 8.27 -2.67 -5.14
CA LEU A 53 7.17 -3.41 -4.50
C LEU A 53 7.08 -4.88 -4.96
N ALA A 54 7.94 -5.31 -5.90
CA ALA A 54 7.82 -6.61 -6.57
C ALA A 54 7.88 -7.80 -5.58
N ASP A 55 8.68 -7.68 -4.52
CA ASP A 55 8.81 -8.72 -3.49
C ASP A 55 7.55 -8.86 -2.61
N TYR A 56 6.72 -7.82 -2.54
CA TYR A 56 5.51 -7.77 -1.73
C TYR A 56 4.23 -7.95 -2.56
N VAL A 57 4.29 -7.69 -3.87
CA VAL A 57 3.14 -7.73 -4.77
C VAL A 57 3.54 -8.48 -6.04
N PRO A 58 3.37 -9.81 -6.08
CA PRO A 58 3.84 -10.64 -7.20
C PRO A 58 3.13 -10.36 -8.53
N ASP A 59 1.87 -9.93 -8.48
CA ASP A 59 1.08 -9.52 -9.65
C ASP A 59 0.84 -8.01 -9.60
N LEU A 60 1.87 -7.27 -10.01
CA LEU A 60 1.94 -5.81 -9.91
C LEU A 60 1.99 -5.17 -11.30
N THR A 61 1.07 -4.25 -11.55
CA THR A 61 1.12 -3.30 -12.66
C THR A 61 1.36 -1.89 -12.12
N ILE A 62 2.35 -1.17 -12.66
CA ILE A 62 2.66 0.21 -12.25
C ILE A 62 2.43 1.16 -13.42
N GLU A 63 1.56 2.15 -13.22
CA GLU A 63 1.27 3.23 -14.17
C GLU A 63 1.86 4.54 -13.64
N LYS A 64 2.86 5.07 -14.36
CA LYS A 64 3.60 6.28 -13.98
C LYS A 64 3.03 7.48 -14.73
N ILE A 65 2.62 8.51 -14.00
CA ILE A 65 1.97 9.70 -14.54
C ILE A 65 2.80 10.94 -14.20
N ASP A 66 2.96 11.84 -15.16
CA ASP A 66 3.56 13.17 -14.94
C ASP A 66 2.59 14.08 -14.16
N ALA A 67 2.56 13.87 -12.84
CA ALA A 67 1.72 14.56 -11.87
C ALA A 67 2.40 14.56 -10.49
N GLY A 68 1.98 15.46 -9.61
CA GLY A 68 2.33 15.46 -8.19
C GLY A 68 1.47 14.51 -7.36
N HIS A 69 1.41 14.76 -6.05
CA HIS A 69 0.73 13.89 -5.09
C HIS A 69 -0.74 13.59 -5.40
N PHE A 70 -1.50 14.58 -5.87
CA PHE A 70 -2.93 14.46 -6.13
C PHE A 70 -3.22 14.02 -7.58
N VAL A 71 -2.69 12.88 -7.99
CA VAL A 71 -2.78 12.37 -9.38
C VAL A 71 -4.21 12.36 -9.93
N PRO A 72 -5.24 11.85 -9.21
CA PRO A 72 -6.60 11.84 -9.73
C PRO A 72 -7.21 13.23 -9.96
N TRP A 73 -6.72 14.27 -9.28
CA TRP A 73 -7.21 15.65 -9.44
C TRP A 73 -6.46 16.38 -10.54
N GLN A 74 -5.16 16.13 -10.67
CA GLN A 74 -4.31 16.79 -11.67
C GLN A 74 -4.46 16.16 -13.06
N LYS A 75 -4.59 14.82 -13.12
CA LYS A 75 -4.62 14.04 -14.37
C LYS A 75 -5.72 12.96 -14.33
N PRO A 76 -7.00 13.33 -14.10
CA PRO A 76 -8.11 12.37 -13.99
C PRO A 76 -8.20 11.44 -15.21
N ASP A 77 -8.04 11.96 -16.42
CA ASP A 77 -8.13 11.17 -17.65
C ASP A 77 -7.06 10.09 -17.73
N ALA A 78 -5.84 10.38 -17.24
CA ALA A 78 -4.75 9.42 -17.22
C ALA A 78 -5.01 8.29 -16.21
N VAL A 79 -5.58 8.62 -15.05
CA VAL A 79 -6.01 7.63 -14.04
C VAL A 79 -7.11 6.74 -14.60
N ILE A 80 -8.15 7.33 -15.20
CA ILE A 80 -9.26 6.57 -15.81
C ILE A 80 -8.74 5.68 -16.96
N ALA A 81 -7.83 6.18 -17.79
CA ALA A 81 -7.25 5.39 -18.87
C ALA A 81 -6.41 4.21 -18.35
N ALA A 82 -5.65 4.39 -17.27
CA ALA A 82 -4.92 3.32 -16.60
C ALA A 82 -5.88 2.25 -16.05
N MET A 83 -6.93 2.66 -15.35
CA MET A 83 -7.97 1.76 -14.83
C MET A 83 -8.64 0.95 -15.94
N ARG A 84 -9.04 1.60 -17.04
CA ARG A 84 -9.67 0.93 -18.19
C ARG A 84 -8.74 -0.07 -18.89
N ARG A 85 -7.44 0.25 -19.01
CA ARG A 85 -6.43 -0.70 -19.55
C ARG A 85 -6.27 -1.91 -18.65
N TRP A 86 -6.32 -1.69 -17.33
CA TRP A 86 -6.22 -2.76 -16.35
C TRP A 86 -7.48 -3.63 -16.28
N GLY A 87 -8.64 -3.08 -16.65
CA GLY A 87 -9.89 -3.83 -16.82
C GLY A 87 -10.99 -3.46 -15.82
N VAL A 88 -10.95 -2.26 -15.23
CA VAL A 88 -11.99 -1.71 -14.33
C VAL A 88 -12.54 -0.39 -14.79
#